data_AF-A0A835X7C4-F1
#
_entry.id   AF-A0A835X7C4-F1
#
_cell.length_a   1.000
_cell.length_b   1.000
_cell.length_c   1.000
_cell.angle_alpha   90.00
_cell.angle_beta   90.00
_cell.angle_gamma   90.00
#
_symmetry.space_group_name_H-M   'P 1'
#
loop_
_entity.id
_entity.type
_entity.pdbx_description
1 polymer ?
#
loop_
_entity_poly.entity_id
_entity_poly.type
_entity_poly.pdbx_seq_one_letter_code
_entity_poly.pdbx_strand_id
1 'polypeptide(L)'
;MASSPAVLDSDFRYIDKKGNLMKTRTELSIAQMLTFLEQDYEYNYELTINGKSFIVNFKTDNGLIEVIDNEDDIKKYKDIKELSPETKIMAIGHPKYSAQISELEEIVFYDKKSPQTGSIFIEDPSFAFDYAHILPLVEKCSILHGHTSSVMVELVGQMKNNLLIDFGEAKQIIKNVLGAFDHKFFINRRYLKEEDDSHYKIVFEGPKGMFDLQVPKNTTYLLEGEATVENLST
;
A
#
# COMPACT_ATOMS: atom_id res chain seq x y z
N MET A 1 -20.76 9.67 47.19
CA MET A 1 -21.67 9.49 46.05
C MET A 1 -21.32 8.14 45.42
N ALA A 2 -22.25 7.18 45.40
CA ALA A 2 -22.03 5.91 44.73
C ALA A 2 -22.02 6.17 43.21
N SER A 3 -20.92 5.86 42.53
CA SER A 3 -20.84 5.93 41.08
C SER A 3 -21.87 4.95 40.50
N SER A 4 -22.85 5.46 39.76
CA SER A 4 -23.70 4.65 38.90
C SER A 4 -22.82 3.81 37.96
N PRO A 5 -23.07 2.50 37.80
CA PRO A 5 -22.31 1.68 36.85
C PRO A 5 -22.41 2.32 35.47
N ALA A 6 -21.27 2.51 34.80
CA ALA A 6 -21.28 2.97 33.42
C ALA A 6 -21.94 1.87 32.57
N VAL A 7 -23.02 2.21 31.87
CA VAL A 7 -23.67 1.30 30.91
C VAL A 7 -22.67 1.00 29.81
N LEU A 8 -22.36 -0.27 29.61
CA LEU A 8 -21.45 -0.75 28.58
C LEU A 8 -22.23 -1.11 27.31
N ASP A 9 -21.57 -1.09 26.15
CA ASP A 9 -22.20 -1.47 24.88
C ASP A 9 -22.73 -2.93 24.93
N SER A 10 -22.11 -3.77 25.76
CA SER A 10 -22.54 -5.15 26.05
C SER A 10 -23.90 -5.27 26.77
N ASP A 11 -24.38 -4.19 27.39
CA ASP A 11 -25.65 -4.13 28.10
C ASP A 11 -26.84 -3.90 27.14
N PHE A 12 -26.54 -3.50 25.91
CA PHE A 12 -27.55 -3.33 24.87
C PHE A 12 -27.78 -4.63 24.09
N ARG A 13 -29.01 -4.79 23.61
CA ARG A 13 -29.40 -5.79 22.62
C ARG A 13 -30.10 -5.09 21.49
N TYR A 14 -29.91 -5.60 20.28
CA TYR A 14 -30.42 -5.01 19.05
C TYR A 14 -31.37 -5.99 18.36
N ILE A 15 -32.33 -5.48 17.60
CA ILE A 15 -33.26 -6.32 16.83
C ILE A 15 -33.13 -5.96 15.36
N ASP A 16 -32.90 -6.96 14.51
CA ASP A 16 -32.84 -6.77 13.07
C ASP A 16 -34.24 -6.72 12.43
N LYS A 17 -34.32 -6.56 11.10
CA LYS A 17 -35.60 -6.54 10.39
C LYS A 17 -36.33 -7.90 10.37
N LYS A 18 -35.63 -9.00 10.68
CA LYS A 18 -36.17 -10.36 10.77
C LYS A 18 -36.66 -10.72 12.18
N GLY A 19 -36.43 -9.85 13.16
CA GLY A 19 -36.78 -10.08 14.57
C GLY A 19 -35.70 -10.83 15.37
N ASN A 20 -34.50 -11.03 14.82
CA ASN A 20 -33.40 -11.67 15.53
C ASN A 20 -32.82 -10.72 16.59
N LEU A 21 -32.56 -11.25 17.79
CA LEU A 21 -31.94 -10.51 18.89
C LEU A 21 -30.41 -10.60 18.82
N MET A 22 -29.78 -9.49 18.46
CA MET A 22 -28.33 -9.35 18.30
C MET A 22 -27.68 -8.78 19.55
N LYS A 23 -26.48 -9.29 19.84
CA LYS A 23 -25.68 -9.01 21.03
C LYS A 23 -24.86 -7.73 20.87
N THR A 24 -24.41 -7.42 19.65
CA THR A 24 -23.54 -6.26 19.41
C THR A 24 -24.01 -5.41 18.25
N ARG A 25 -23.55 -4.15 18.23
CA ARG A 25 -23.84 -3.22 17.13
C ARG A 25 -23.23 -3.70 15.81
N THR A 26 -22.08 -4.37 15.87
CA THR A 26 -21.43 -4.99 14.72
C THR A 26 -22.31 -6.04 14.07
N GLU A 27 -22.89 -6.95 14.86
CA GLU A 27 -23.87 -7.94 14.36
C GLU A 27 -25.07 -7.24 13.68
N LEU A 28 -25.65 -6.21 14.32
CA LEU A 28 -26.75 -5.45 13.73
C LEU A 28 -26.36 -4.82 12.38
N SER A 29 -25.17 -4.22 12.29
CA SER A 29 -24.68 -3.61 11.05
C SER A 29 -24.48 -4.63 9.94
N ILE A 30 -23.96 -5.83 10.24
CA ILE A 30 -23.83 -6.92 9.28
C ILE A 30 -25.22 -7.38 8.81
N ALA A 31 -26.17 -7.56 9.73
CA ALA A 31 -27.54 -7.96 9.40
C ALA A 31 -28.22 -6.93 8.48
N GLN A 32 -28.03 -5.63 8.75
CA GLN A 32 -28.52 -4.54 7.91
C GLN A 32 -27.84 -4.53 6.53
N MET A 33 -26.53 -4.78 6.48
CA MET A 33 -25.78 -4.89 5.23
C MET A 33 -26.27 -6.07 4.38
N LEU A 34 -26.40 -7.27 4.96
CA LEU A 34 -26.92 -8.44 4.25
C LEU A 34 -28.34 -8.19 3.72
N THR A 35 -29.18 -7.57 4.53
CA THR A 35 -30.54 -7.18 4.11
C THR A 35 -30.51 -6.15 2.97
N PHE A 36 -29.60 -5.17 3.02
CA PHE A 36 -29.43 -4.16 1.97
C PHE A 36 -28.97 -4.78 0.65
N LEU A 37 -28.10 -5.79 0.71
CA LEU A 37 -27.59 -6.54 -0.44
C LEU A 37 -28.56 -7.62 -0.95
N GLU A 38 -29.78 -7.67 -0.41
CA GLU A 38 -30.78 -8.70 -0.73
C GLU A 38 -30.25 -10.13 -0.54
N GLN A 39 -29.36 -10.33 0.44
CA GLN A 39 -28.82 -11.63 0.80
C GLN A 39 -29.58 -12.20 2.01
N ASP A 40 -30.08 -13.43 1.85
CA ASP A 40 -30.66 -14.16 2.97
C ASP A 40 -29.57 -14.66 3.93
N TYR A 41 -29.96 -14.86 5.19
CA TYR A 41 -29.06 -15.32 6.23
C TYR A 41 -29.78 -16.00 7.38
N GLU A 42 -29.09 -16.97 7.98
CA GLU A 42 -29.42 -17.60 9.26
C GLU A 42 -28.50 -17.00 10.34
N TYR A 43 -29.10 -16.47 11.40
CA TYR A 43 -28.36 -15.92 12.55
C TYR A 43 -28.17 -16.99 13.64
N ASN A 44 -27.00 -17.00 14.30
CA ASN A 44 -26.57 -18.05 15.24
C ASN A 44 -26.63 -19.47 14.64
N TYR A 45 -25.98 -19.64 13.49
CA TYR A 45 -25.91 -20.93 12.80
C TYR A 45 -25.02 -21.91 13.56
N GLU A 46 -25.53 -23.12 13.79
CA GLU A 46 -24.74 -24.22 14.37
C GLU A 46 -23.96 -24.96 13.27
N LEU A 47 -22.63 -24.83 13.32
CA LEU A 47 -21.69 -25.47 12.42
C LEU A 47 -21.02 -26.65 13.11
N THR A 48 -21.20 -27.86 12.57
CA THR A 48 -20.50 -29.06 13.06
C THR A 48 -19.36 -29.45 12.12
N ILE A 49 -18.14 -29.50 12.64
CA ILE A 49 -16.93 -29.94 11.92
C ILE A 49 -16.24 -31.02 12.74
N ASN A 50 -16.00 -32.19 12.14
CA ASN A 50 -15.30 -33.32 12.79
C ASN A 50 -15.84 -33.68 14.20
N GLY A 51 -17.16 -33.57 14.39
CA GLY A 51 -17.83 -33.86 15.67
C GLY A 51 -17.80 -32.73 16.70
N LYS A 52 -17.17 -31.59 16.40
CA LYS A 52 -17.19 -30.38 17.24
C LYS A 52 -18.22 -29.38 16.68
N SER A 53 -19.12 -28.89 17.53
CA SER A 53 -20.09 -27.84 17.18
C SER A 53 -19.57 -26.45 17.53
N PHE A 54 -19.84 -25.50 16.65
CA PHE A 54 -19.54 -24.08 16.79
C PHE A 54 -20.80 -23.27 16.49
N ILE A 55 -21.02 -22.18 17.20
CA ILE A 55 -22.08 -21.21 16.84
C ILE A 55 -21.41 -20.06 16.10
N VAL A 56 -21.76 -19.91 14.83
CA VAL A 56 -21.27 -18.85 13.94
C VAL A 56 -22.36 -17.79 13.77
N ASN A 57 -22.02 -16.50 13.82
CA ASN A 57 -23.03 -15.44 13.88
C ASN A 57 -23.94 -15.44 12.65
N PHE A 58 -23.39 -15.56 11.43
CA PHE A 58 -24.20 -15.56 10.21
C PHE A 58 -23.79 -16.67 9.25
N LYS A 59 -24.80 -17.39 8.74
CA LYS A 59 -24.68 -18.22 7.53
C LYS A 59 -25.45 -17.56 6.40
N THR A 60 -24.83 -17.46 5.24
CA THR A 60 -25.42 -17.01 3.98
C THR A 60 -25.29 -18.12 2.94
N ASP A 61 -25.94 -17.99 1.79
CA ASP A 61 -25.76 -18.89 0.65
C ASP A 61 -24.30 -18.94 0.16
N ASN A 62 -23.55 -17.86 0.39
CA ASN A 62 -22.20 -17.67 -0.11
C ASN A 62 -21.11 -18.03 0.89
N GLY A 63 -21.44 -18.35 2.13
CA GLY A 63 -20.46 -18.64 3.19
C GLY A 63 -20.89 -18.14 4.56
N LEU A 64 -19.95 -18.18 5.50
CA LEU A 64 -20.15 -17.88 6.90
C LEU A 64 -19.47 -16.56 7.29
N ILE A 65 -20.07 -15.83 8.23
CA ILE A 65 -19.50 -14.60 8.81
C ILE A 65 -19.51 -14.75 10.33
N GLU A 66 -18.33 -14.58 10.91
CA GLU A 66 -18.10 -14.60 12.34
C GLU A 66 -17.78 -13.18 12.85
N VAL A 67 -18.40 -12.78 13.97
CA VAL A 67 -18.14 -11.48 14.60
C VAL A 67 -17.15 -11.67 15.75
N ILE A 68 -16.05 -10.91 15.73
CA ILE A 68 -14.97 -11.00 16.71
C ILE A 68 -15.06 -9.85 17.70
N ASP A 69 -15.60 -10.12 18.89
CA ASP A 69 -15.76 -9.13 19.96
C ASP A 69 -14.86 -9.42 21.17
N ASN A 70 -14.28 -10.61 21.27
CA ASN A 70 -13.40 -11.03 22.37
C ASN A 70 -12.41 -12.14 21.94
N GLU A 71 -11.54 -12.56 22.87
CA GLU A 71 -10.53 -13.61 22.65
C GLU A 71 -11.12 -15.01 22.39
N ASP A 72 -12.32 -15.31 22.90
CA ASP A 72 -12.98 -16.60 22.64
C ASP A 72 -13.47 -16.69 21.19
N ASP A 73 -13.96 -15.59 20.61
CA ASP A 73 -14.35 -15.53 19.20
C ASP A 73 -13.14 -15.72 18.29
N ILE A 74 -11.99 -15.13 18.66
CA ILE A 74 -10.70 -15.35 17.97
C ILE A 74 -10.35 -16.84 17.95
N LYS A 75 -10.39 -17.48 19.13
CA LYS A 75 -10.06 -18.90 19.26
C LYS A 75 -11.02 -19.77 18.46
N LYS A 76 -12.32 -19.48 18.53
CA LYS A 76 -13.36 -20.16 17.74
C LYS A 76 -13.08 -20.07 16.24
N TYR A 77 -12.76 -18.87 15.74
CA TYR A 77 -12.45 -18.67 14.32
C TYR A 77 -11.21 -19.47 13.87
N LYS A 78 -10.13 -19.44 14.67
CA LYS A 78 -8.91 -20.20 14.41
C LYS A 78 -9.19 -21.71 14.41
N ASP A 79 -9.90 -22.22 15.40
CA ASP A 79 -10.29 -23.63 15.51
C ASP A 79 -11.08 -24.10 14.26
N ILE A 80 -12.04 -23.30 13.78
CA ILE A 80 -12.81 -23.62 12.55
C ILE A 80 -11.88 -23.72 11.33
N LYS A 81 -10.97 -22.76 11.16
CA LYS A 81 -10.03 -22.72 10.02
C LYS A 81 -8.96 -23.80 10.08
N GLU A 82 -8.59 -24.27 11.26
CA GLU A 82 -7.66 -25.40 11.43
C GLU A 82 -8.36 -26.74 11.15
N LEU A 83 -9.58 -26.93 11.67
CA LEU A 83 -10.32 -28.17 11.49
C LEU A 83 -10.87 -28.36 10.07
N SER A 84 -11.24 -27.26 9.39
CA SER A 84 -11.71 -27.27 8.02
C SER A 84 -11.21 -26.04 7.25
N PRO A 85 -9.99 -26.13 6.67
CA PRO A 85 -9.40 -25.03 5.90
C PRO A 85 -10.23 -24.57 4.71
N GLU A 86 -11.02 -25.47 4.11
CA GLU A 86 -11.89 -25.20 2.97
C GLU A 86 -13.21 -24.50 3.36
N THR A 87 -13.53 -24.40 4.66
CA THR A 87 -14.72 -23.69 5.11
C THR A 87 -14.61 -22.22 4.72
N LYS A 88 -15.54 -21.77 3.88
CA LYS A 88 -15.69 -20.38 3.43
C LYS A 88 -16.29 -19.54 4.55
N ILE A 89 -15.44 -19.14 5.49
CA ILE A 89 -15.76 -18.28 6.63
C ILE A 89 -14.86 -17.04 6.65
N MET A 90 -15.47 -15.88 6.83
CA MET A 90 -14.80 -14.60 7.09
C MET A 90 -15.08 -14.11 8.52
N ALA A 91 -14.21 -13.24 9.03
CA ALA A 91 -14.34 -12.64 10.36
C ALA A 91 -14.44 -11.12 10.27
N ILE A 92 -15.26 -10.49 11.12
CA ILE A 92 -15.43 -9.04 11.22
C ILE A 92 -15.38 -8.64 12.70
N GLY A 93 -14.52 -7.70 13.09
CA GLY A 93 -14.41 -7.30 14.49
C GLY A 93 -13.61 -6.02 14.70
N HIS A 94 -13.50 -5.59 15.97
CA HIS A 94 -12.82 -4.34 16.33
C HIS A 94 -11.28 -4.48 16.24
N PRO A 95 -10.53 -3.44 15.82
CA PRO A 95 -9.06 -3.46 15.67
C PRO A 95 -8.28 -4.04 16.86
N LYS A 96 -8.73 -3.72 18.08
CA LYS A 96 -8.13 -4.20 19.34
C LYS A 96 -8.07 -5.73 19.43
N TYR A 97 -9.09 -6.43 18.95
CA TYR A 97 -9.16 -7.90 18.97
C TYR A 97 -8.65 -8.49 17.66
N SER A 98 -8.82 -7.78 16.55
CA SER A 98 -8.29 -8.20 15.25
C SER A 98 -6.76 -8.21 15.20
N ALA A 99 -6.06 -7.39 16.00
CA ALA A 99 -4.60 -7.37 16.12
C ALA A 99 -4.00 -8.55 16.93
N GLN A 100 -4.80 -9.22 17.77
CA GLN A 100 -4.38 -10.41 18.55
C GLN A 100 -4.55 -11.72 17.75
N ILE A 101 -5.35 -11.66 16.69
CA ILE A 101 -5.20 -12.54 15.55
C ILE A 101 -4.07 -11.93 14.74
N SER A 102 -3.01 -12.67 14.44
CA SER A 102 -1.78 -12.11 13.87
C SER A 102 -1.90 -11.41 12.50
N GLU A 103 -3.10 -11.19 11.94
CA GLU A 103 -3.28 -10.85 10.52
C GLU A 103 -4.63 -10.18 10.13
N LEU A 104 -5.20 -9.15 10.78
CA LEU A 104 -6.29 -8.38 10.13
C LEU A 104 -6.38 -6.89 10.49
N GLU A 105 -6.14 -6.03 9.49
CA GLU A 105 -6.59 -4.64 9.41
C GLU A 105 -7.95 -4.58 8.71
N GLU A 106 -8.97 -3.94 9.31
CA GLU A 106 -10.28 -3.52 8.77
C GLU A 106 -10.88 -4.26 7.54
N ILE A 107 -11.92 -5.08 7.78
CA ILE A 107 -12.75 -5.81 6.78
C ILE A 107 -11.92 -6.50 5.67
N VAL A 108 -11.37 -7.67 5.98
CA VAL A 108 -10.61 -8.46 4.99
C VAL A 108 -11.34 -9.72 4.59
N PHE A 109 -11.48 -9.88 3.28
CA PHE A 109 -11.90 -11.10 2.62
C PHE A 109 -10.77 -12.14 2.70
N TYR A 110 -10.99 -13.21 3.47
CA TYR A 110 -10.05 -14.32 3.54
C TYR A 110 -10.22 -15.28 2.36
N ASP A 111 -9.30 -15.22 1.42
CA ASP A 111 -8.99 -16.34 0.54
C ASP A 111 -7.54 -16.78 0.78
N LYS A 112 -7.36 -17.93 1.45
CA LYS A 112 -6.03 -18.54 1.66
C LYS A 112 -5.31 -18.90 0.35
N LYS A 113 -5.99 -18.81 -0.82
CA LYS A 113 -5.42 -19.16 -2.12
C LYS A 113 -4.82 -17.96 -2.88
N SER A 114 -4.98 -16.73 -2.39
CA SER A 114 -4.62 -15.53 -3.15
C SER A 114 -3.67 -14.63 -2.36
N PRO A 115 -2.37 -14.52 -2.71
CA PRO A 115 -1.47 -13.55 -2.08
C PRO A 115 -2.04 -12.14 -2.27
N GLN A 116 -2.21 -11.40 -1.16
CA GLN A 116 -2.70 -10.04 -1.21
C GLN A 116 -1.68 -9.13 -1.91
N THR A 117 -2.09 -8.51 -3.00
CA THR A 117 -1.33 -7.43 -3.63
C THR A 117 -1.60 -6.13 -2.88
N GLY A 118 -0.55 -5.48 -2.40
CA GLY A 118 -0.61 -4.17 -1.78
C GLY A 118 0.30 -3.17 -2.51
N SER A 119 0.07 -1.88 -2.27
CA SER A 119 1.02 -0.84 -2.64
C SER A 119 1.38 0.04 -1.45
N ILE A 120 2.61 0.55 -1.46
CA ILE A 120 3.07 1.57 -0.50
C ILE A 120 3.66 2.74 -1.29
N PHE A 121 3.34 3.95 -0.86
CA PHE A 121 3.98 5.17 -1.34
C PHE A 121 5.05 5.58 -0.32
N ILE A 122 6.27 5.81 -0.80
CA ILE A 122 7.37 6.28 0.02
C ILE A 122 7.79 7.67 -0.48
N GLU A 123 7.60 8.64 0.39
CA GLU A 123 8.09 10.00 0.23
C GLU A 123 8.97 10.32 1.45
N ASP A 124 10.18 10.81 1.19
CA ASP A 124 11.12 11.19 2.23
C ASP A 124 11.89 12.44 1.76
N PRO A 125 12.10 13.46 2.59
CA PRO A 125 12.87 14.65 2.21
C PRO A 125 14.28 14.35 1.68
N SER A 126 14.85 13.21 2.08
CA SER A 126 16.16 12.76 1.59
C SER A 126 16.12 12.07 0.22
N PHE A 127 14.95 12.01 -0.43
CA PHE A 127 14.79 11.59 -1.82
C PHE A 127 14.82 12.77 -2.80
N ALA A 128 15.47 13.86 -2.38
CA ALA A 128 15.77 14.99 -3.25
C ALA A 128 17.18 14.85 -3.83
N PHE A 129 17.37 15.31 -5.06
CA PHE A 129 18.68 15.45 -5.68
C PHE A 129 18.76 16.75 -6.47
N ASP A 130 19.96 17.31 -6.52
CA ASP A 130 20.27 18.55 -7.22
C ASP A 130 20.97 18.26 -8.54
N TYR A 131 20.57 18.93 -9.61
CA TYR A 131 21.22 18.77 -10.91
C TYR A 131 21.16 20.05 -11.73
N ALA A 132 22.07 20.14 -12.70
CA ALA A 132 22.03 21.15 -13.74
C ALA A 132 21.66 20.50 -15.09
N HIS A 133 21.00 21.24 -15.98
CA HIS A 133 20.68 20.72 -17.32
C HIS A 133 20.53 21.84 -18.35
N ILE A 134 20.45 21.43 -19.63
CA ILE A 134 20.08 22.29 -20.76
C ILE A 134 19.05 21.53 -21.61
N LEU A 135 17.96 22.21 -21.98
CA LEU A 135 16.94 21.70 -22.90
C LEU A 135 16.89 22.57 -24.16
N PRO A 136 17.63 22.23 -25.22
CA PRO A 136 17.79 23.09 -26.40
C PRO A 136 16.49 23.38 -27.16
N LEU A 137 15.47 22.52 -27.02
CA LEU A 137 14.18 22.66 -27.70
C LEU A 137 13.14 23.47 -26.90
N VAL A 138 13.47 23.94 -25.69
CA VAL A 138 12.52 24.61 -24.79
C VAL A 138 13.04 26.01 -24.46
N GLU A 139 12.32 27.06 -24.88
CA GLU A 139 12.82 28.44 -24.84
C GLU A 139 13.29 28.89 -23.44
N LYS A 140 12.51 28.63 -22.39
CA LYS A 140 12.86 29.00 -21.01
C LYS A 140 13.98 28.15 -20.40
N CYS A 141 14.11 26.89 -20.83
CA CYS A 141 15.08 25.93 -20.31
C CYS A 141 16.30 25.74 -21.26
N SER A 142 16.42 26.62 -22.27
CA SER A 142 17.45 26.55 -23.32
C SER A 142 18.83 27.05 -22.89
N ILE A 143 18.95 27.54 -21.66
CA ILE A 143 20.19 28.02 -21.06
C ILE A 143 20.53 27.10 -19.88
N LEU A 144 21.82 26.93 -19.58
CA LEU A 144 22.27 26.18 -18.42
C LEU A 144 21.68 26.76 -17.13
N HIS A 145 20.98 25.91 -16.39
CA HIS A 145 20.40 26.19 -15.08
C HIS A 145 20.30 24.88 -14.29
N GLY A 146 19.73 24.91 -13.10
CA GLY A 146 19.56 23.73 -12.28
C GLY A 146 18.26 23.72 -11.48
N HIS A 147 18.01 22.56 -10.89
CA HIS A 147 16.83 22.23 -10.12
C HIS A 147 17.18 21.35 -8.93
N THR A 148 16.35 21.43 -7.90
CA THR A 148 16.21 20.40 -6.87
C THR A 148 14.96 19.60 -7.21
N SER A 149 15.11 18.31 -7.48
CA SER A 149 13.98 17.41 -7.77
C SER A 149 13.75 16.47 -6.60
N SER A 150 12.50 16.37 -6.16
CA SER A 150 12.06 15.40 -5.15
C SER A 150 11.44 14.18 -5.83
N VAL A 151 11.74 12.98 -5.31
CA VAL A 151 11.24 11.72 -5.86
C VAL A 151 10.28 11.06 -4.88
N MET A 152 9.11 10.67 -5.37
CA MET A 152 8.16 9.80 -4.69
C MET A 152 8.19 8.43 -5.38
N VAL A 153 8.21 7.36 -4.60
CA VAL A 153 8.26 5.99 -5.13
C VAL A 153 7.02 5.23 -4.69
N GLU A 154 6.28 4.69 -5.65
CA GLU A 154 5.26 3.68 -5.37
C GLU A 154 5.88 2.29 -5.57
N LEU A 155 5.71 1.42 -4.58
CA LEU A 155 6.06 0.01 -4.66
C LEU A 155 4.77 -0.80 -4.65
N VAL A 156 4.62 -1.70 -5.63
CA VAL A 156 3.46 -2.58 -5.76
C VAL A 156 3.94 -4.03 -5.77
N GLY A 157 3.29 -4.90 -5.00
CA GLY A 157 3.62 -6.32 -5.05
C GLY A 157 2.86 -7.16 -4.03
N GLN A 158 3.26 -8.42 -3.93
CA GLN A 158 2.65 -9.36 -2.98
C GLN A 158 3.17 -9.09 -1.57
N MET A 159 2.24 -8.95 -0.63
CA MET A 159 2.59 -8.80 0.77
C MET A 159 2.95 -10.15 1.38
N LYS A 160 3.99 -10.16 2.21
CA LYS A 160 4.38 -11.30 3.04
C LYS A 160 4.47 -10.85 4.48
N ASN A 161 3.72 -11.50 5.38
CA ASN A 161 3.63 -11.10 6.79
C ASN A 161 3.26 -9.61 6.95
N ASN A 162 2.28 -9.14 6.16
CA ASN A 162 1.81 -7.75 6.10
C ASN A 162 2.88 -6.71 5.70
N LEU A 163 4.00 -7.14 5.13
CA LEU A 163 5.04 -6.25 4.62
C LEU A 163 5.23 -6.48 3.13
N LEU A 164 5.32 -5.40 2.37
CA LEU A 164 5.79 -5.45 0.99
C LEU A 164 7.31 -5.51 0.94
N ILE A 165 7.97 -4.63 1.71
CA ILE A 165 9.41 -4.54 1.93
C ILE A 165 9.66 -3.81 3.25
N ASP A 166 10.81 -4.00 3.87
CA ASP A 166 11.24 -3.16 4.99
C ASP A 166 11.46 -1.72 4.52
N PHE A 167 10.90 -0.74 5.24
CA PHE A 167 11.02 0.67 4.88
C PHE A 167 12.47 1.18 4.91
N GLY A 168 13.31 0.68 5.82
CA GLY A 168 14.72 1.03 5.89
C GLY A 168 15.49 0.53 4.68
N GLU A 169 15.25 -0.73 4.30
CA GLU A 169 15.82 -1.33 3.10
C GLU A 169 15.40 -0.57 1.82
N ALA A 170 14.10 -0.30 1.67
CA ALA A 170 13.58 0.46 0.53
C ALA A 170 14.22 1.85 0.43
N LYS A 171 14.30 2.58 1.55
CA LYS A 171 14.96 3.90 1.61
C LYS A 171 16.42 3.83 1.22
N GLN A 172 17.15 2.79 1.63
CA GLN A 172 18.56 2.63 1.28
C GLN A 172 18.74 2.41 -0.22
N ILE A 173 17.92 1.55 -0.84
CA ILE A 173 17.97 1.28 -2.28
C ILE A 173 17.68 2.58 -3.06
N ILE A 174 16.60 3.28 -2.71
CA ILE A 174 16.21 4.53 -3.39
C ILE A 174 17.34 5.56 -3.29
N LYS A 175 17.90 5.78 -2.09
CA LYS A 175 19.02 6.71 -1.90
C LYS A 175 20.26 6.36 -2.71
N ASN A 176 20.60 5.08 -2.79
CA ASN A 176 21.76 4.64 -3.55
C ASN A 176 21.61 4.96 -5.04
N VAL A 177 20.39 4.79 -5.59
CA VAL A 177 20.08 5.17 -6.97
C VAL A 177 20.18 6.69 -7.14
N LEU A 178 19.50 7.46 -6.30
CA LEU A 178 19.49 8.92 -6.40
C LEU A 178 20.88 9.55 -6.23
N GLY A 179 21.77 8.92 -5.45
CA GLY A 179 23.16 9.37 -5.31
C GLY A 179 23.97 9.34 -6.62
N ALA A 180 23.56 8.56 -7.63
CA ALA A 180 24.18 8.59 -8.96
C ALA A 180 23.78 9.82 -9.78
N PHE A 181 22.59 10.36 -9.49
CA PHE A 181 21.98 11.53 -10.16
C PHE A 181 22.35 12.84 -9.48
N ASP A 182 22.62 12.80 -8.18
CA ASP A 182 22.86 13.98 -7.36
C ASP A 182 24.16 14.71 -7.72
N HIS A 183 24.07 16.05 -7.72
CA HIS A 183 25.12 16.99 -8.08
C HIS A 183 25.77 16.71 -9.45
N LYS A 184 24.96 16.37 -10.46
CA LYS A 184 25.42 16.13 -11.84
C LYS A 184 24.89 17.15 -12.83
N PHE A 185 25.59 17.26 -13.95
CA PHE A 185 25.10 17.91 -15.16
C PHE A 185 24.44 16.87 -16.07
N PHE A 186 23.14 17.03 -16.33
CA PHE A 186 22.35 16.16 -17.18
C PHE A 186 22.27 16.71 -18.59
N ILE A 187 22.57 15.85 -19.56
CA ILE A 187 22.51 16.23 -20.96
C ILE A 187 22.22 15.02 -21.84
N ASN A 188 21.47 15.23 -22.92
CA ASN A 188 21.20 14.16 -23.86
C ASN A 188 22.50 13.75 -24.58
N ARG A 189 22.78 12.44 -24.61
CA ARG A 189 23.93 11.81 -25.27
C ARG A 189 24.05 12.22 -26.75
N ARG A 190 22.95 12.55 -27.43
CA ARG A 190 22.98 13.00 -28.83
C ARG A 190 23.84 14.24 -29.08
N TYR A 191 24.10 15.04 -28.03
CA TYR A 191 24.95 16.22 -28.09
C TYR A 191 26.42 15.93 -27.79
N LEU A 192 26.77 14.69 -27.42
CA LEU A 192 28.14 14.25 -27.27
C LEU A 192 28.83 14.23 -28.63
N LYS A 193 29.88 15.04 -28.76
CA LYS A 193 30.67 15.13 -30.00
C LYS A 193 31.88 14.19 -29.96
N GLU A 194 32.59 14.19 -28.84
CA GLU A 194 33.78 13.39 -28.59
C GLU A 194 33.98 13.24 -27.07
N GLU A 195 34.83 12.29 -26.68
CA GLU A 195 35.21 12.06 -25.30
C GLU A 195 36.67 11.61 -25.20
N ASP A 196 37.32 11.98 -24.10
CA ASP A 196 38.64 11.46 -23.72
C ASP A 196 38.52 10.64 -22.42
N ASP A 197 39.63 10.24 -21.80
CA ASP A 197 39.61 9.43 -20.57
C ASP A 197 38.90 10.11 -19.38
N SER A 198 38.74 11.43 -19.40
CA SER A 198 38.33 12.25 -18.26
C SER A 198 37.17 13.21 -18.53
N HIS A 199 36.94 13.60 -19.79
CA HIS A 199 35.95 14.62 -20.17
C HIS A 199 35.07 14.18 -21.34
N TYR A 200 33.85 14.73 -21.35
CA TYR A 200 32.97 14.76 -22.52
C TYR A 200 33.07 16.13 -23.19
N LYS A 201 32.99 16.15 -24.52
CA LYS A 201 32.79 17.35 -25.32
C LYS A 201 31.35 17.38 -25.83
N ILE A 202 30.59 18.36 -25.38
CA ILE A 202 29.16 18.54 -25.71
C ILE A 202 29.03 19.73 -26.65
N VAL A 203 28.46 19.50 -27.84
CA VAL A 203 28.33 20.55 -28.87
C VAL A 203 26.94 20.49 -29.51
N PHE A 204 26.23 21.62 -29.52
CA PHE A 204 24.94 21.76 -30.20
C PHE A 204 24.56 23.22 -30.43
N GLU A 205 23.66 23.45 -31.39
CA GLU A 205 23.03 24.77 -31.59
C GLU A 205 21.81 24.92 -30.69
N GLY A 206 21.77 26.01 -29.92
CA GLY A 206 20.64 26.37 -29.08
C GLY A 206 19.98 27.69 -29.51
N PRO A 207 18.79 28.01 -28.99
CA PRO A 207 18.10 29.29 -29.22
C PRO A 207 18.91 30.54 -28.85
N LYS A 208 19.93 30.39 -28.00
CA LYS A 208 20.83 31.46 -27.54
C LYS A 208 22.24 31.37 -28.15
N GLY A 209 22.42 30.56 -29.19
CA GLY A 209 23.67 30.36 -29.91
C GLY A 209 24.26 28.97 -29.71
N MET A 210 25.45 28.79 -30.26
CA MET A 210 26.19 27.53 -30.21
C MET A 210 26.72 27.28 -28.79
N PHE A 211 26.40 26.10 -28.26
CA PHE A 211 27.01 25.57 -27.05
C PHE A 211 28.21 24.71 -27.44
N ASP A 212 29.34 24.99 -26.80
CA ASP A 212 30.54 24.18 -26.89
C ASP A 212 31.15 24.02 -25.49
N LEU A 213 30.88 22.88 -24.86
CA LEU A 213 31.20 22.61 -23.46
C LEU A 213 32.16 21.43 -23.34
N GLN A 214 33.19 21.56 -22.52
CA GLN A 214 34.01 20.44 -22.05
C GLN A 214 33.68 20.20 -20.57
N VAL A 215 33.18 19.01 -20.25
CA VAL A 215 32.65 18.69 -18.91
C VAL A 215 33.27 17.39 -18.37
N PRO A 216 33.62 17.30 -17.08
CA PRO A 216 34.20 16.08 -16.52
C PRO A 216 33.20 14.92 -16.53
N LYS A 217 33.68 13.71 -16.86
CA LYS A 217 32.84 12.50 -16.91
C LYS A 217 32.16 12.20 -15.56
N ASN A 218 32.90 12.34 -14.46
CA ASN A 218 32.41 12.01 -13.11
C ASN A 218 31.28 12.92 -12.60
N THR A 219 31.10 14.09 -13.21
CA THR A 219 30.06 15.06 -12.85
C THR A 219 29.01 15.23 -13.94
N THR A 220 29.04 14.42 -14.99
CA THR A 220 28.12 14.52 -16.13
C THR A 220 27.36 13.21 -16.29
N TYR A 221 26.03 13.30 -16.34
CA TYR A 221 25.16 12.17 -16.61
C TYR A 221 24.60 12.28 -18.03
N LEU A 222 24.98 11.32 -18.89
CA LEU A 222 24.49 11.27 -20.27
C LEU A 222 23.18 10.48 -20.32
N LEU A 223 22.10 11.16 -20.71
CA LEU A 223 20.77 10.58 -20.85
C LEU A 223 20.53 10.17 -22.31
N GLU A 224 19.74 9.11 -22.54
CA GLU A 224 19.29 8.74 -23.89
C GLU A 224 18.20 9.71 -24.39
N GLY A 225 17.37 10.23 -23.48
CA GLY A 225 16.36 11.25 -23.72
C GLY A 225 16.83 12.67 -23.40
N GLU A 226 16.00 13.66 -23.73
CA GLU A 226 16.19 15.03 -23.19
C GLU A 226 16.07 15.00 -21.65
N ALA A 227 16.78 15.90 -20.97
CA ALA A 227 16.79 16.01 -19.51
C ALA A 227 15.49 16.63 -18.94
N THR A 228 14.33 16.14 -19.37
CA THR A 228 13.02 16.56 -18.88
C THR A 228 12.59 15.69 -17.70
N VAL A 229 11.69 16.20 -16.86
CA VAL A 229 11.20 15.46 -15.69
C VAL A 229 10.52 14.15 -16.09
N GLU A 230 9.80 14.14 -17.22
CA GLU A 230 9.13 12.95 -17.76
C GLU A 230 10.14 11.85 -18.07
N ASN A 231 11.25 12.17 -18.73
CA ASN A 231 12.30 11.19 -19.05
C ASN A 231 13.12 10.78 -17.81
N LEU A 232 13.23 11.64 -16.79
CA LEU A 232 13.91 11.28 -15.55
C LEU A 232 13.06 10.34 -14.67
N SER A 233 11.74 10.30 -14.88
CA SER A 233 10.81 9.46 -14.12
C SER A 233 10.61 8.03 -14.69
N THR A 234 11.24 7.70 -15.83
CA THR A 234 11.12 6.39 -16.50
C THR A 234 12.29 5.47 -16.20
#